data_AF-A0A443VU82-F1
#
_entry.id   AF-A0A443VU82-F1
#
_cell.length_a   1.000
_cell.length_b   1.000
_cell.length_c   1.000
_cell.angle_alpha   90.00
_cell.angle_beta   90.00
_cell.angle_gamma   90.00
#
_symmetry.space_group_name_H-M   'P 1'
#
loop_
_entity.id
_entity.type
_entity.pdbx_description
1 polymer ?
#
loop_
_entity_poly.entity_id
_entity_poly.type
_entity_poly.pdbx_seq_one_letter_code
_entity_poly.pdbx_strand_id
1 'polypeptide(L)'
;MTAYLFLFHSTVGVVRMRKDLQAAGLPFQVKDIPRQLRGGCGLCIYLHCLPGEEQKWVIPGQTEAIFRVAGDDYQLLANFPQQA
;
A
#
# COMPACT_ATOMS: atom_id res chain seq x y z
N MET A 1 -10.96 -12.17 -4.53
CA MET A 1 -10.03 -11.02 -4.42
C MET A 1 -10.12 -10.43 -3.02
N THR A 2 -9.02 -9.94 -2.49
CA THR A 2 -8.92 -9.32 -1.17
C THR A 2 -8.39 -7.90 -1.31
N ALA A 3 -8.87 -7.00 -0.46
CA ALA A 3 -8.42 -5.62 -0.43
C ALA A 3 -7.18 -5.48 0.47
N TYR A 4 -6.16 -4.81 -0.05
CA TYR A 4 -4.91 -4.54 0.63
C TYR A 4 -4.66 -3.03 0.65
N LEU A 5 -4.14 -2.53 1.76
CA LEU A 5 -3.74 -1.15 1.94
C LEU A 5 -2.21 -1.07 2.05
N PHE A 6 -1.62 -0.22 1.23
CA PHE A 6 -0.19 0.08 1.24
C PHE A 6 0.06 1.46 1.86
N LEU A 7 0.92 1.49 2.87
CA LEU A 7 1.51 2.72 3.41
C LEU A 7 2.90 2.94 2.81
N PHE A 8 3.34 4.20 2.80
CA PHE A 8 4.61 4.60 2.23
C PHE A 8 5.33 5.60 3.12
N HIS A 9 6.65 5.46 3.19
CA HIS A 9 7.55 6.39 3.88
C HIS A 9 7.52 7.79 3.26
N SER A 10 7.23 7.89 1.95
CA SER A 10 7.18 9.16 1.23
C SER A 10 6.15 9.13 0.09
N THR A 11 5.75 10.32 -0.39
CA THR A 11 4.87 10.47 -1.56
C THR A 11 5.49 9.87 -2.84
N VAL A 12 6.82 9.73 -2.90
CA VAL A 12 7.50 9.08 -4.03
C VAL A 12 7.05 7.62 -4.18
N GLY A 13 6.88 6.91 -3.08
CA GLY A 13 6.36 5.53 -3.07
C GLY A 13 4.97 5.43 -3.69
N VAL A 14 4.07 6.34 -3.27
CA VAL A 14 2.69 6.42 -3.80
C VAL A 14 2.70 6.67 -5.30
N VAL A 15 3.47 7.66 -5.77
CA VAL A 15 3.54 8.02 -7.19
C VAL A 15 4.11 6.87 -8.03
N ARG A 16 5.13 6.19 -7.54
CA ARG A 16 5.76 5.06 -8.25
C ARG A 16 4.81 3.88 -8.36
N MET A 17 4.24 3.42 -7.24
CA MET A 17 3.29 2.31 -7.27
C MET A 17 2.05 2.64 -8.11
N ARG A 18 1.54 3.88 -8.03
CA ARG A 18 0.45 4.33 -8.91
C ARG A 18 0.80 4.14 -10.39
N LYS A 19 1.99 4.56 -10.83
CA LYS A 19 2.43 4.41 -12.23
C LYS A 19 2.53 2.94 -12.62
N ASP A 20 3.10 2.11 -11.75
CA ASP A 20 3.28 0.68 -12.03
C ASP A 20 1.93 -0.05 -12.13
N LEU A 21 0.97 0.27 -11.24
CA LEU A 21 -0.39 -0.27 -11.29
C LEU A 21 -1.18 0.21 -12.52
N GLN A 22 -1.01 1.48 -12.91
CA GLN A 22 -1.60 2.02 -14.14
C GLN A 22 -1.05 1.30 -15.37
N ALA A 23 0.26 1.09 -15.46
CA ALA A 23 0.90 0.37 -16.56
C ALA A 23 0.45 -1.09 -16.63
N ALA A 24 0.16 -1.71 -15.47
CA ALA A 24 -0.39 -3.06 -15.38
C ALA A 24 -1.90 -3.15 -15.65
N GLY A 25 -2.60 -2.01 -15.84
CA GLY A 25 -4.05 -1.98 -16.05
C GLY A 25 -4.86 -2.43 -14.84
N LEU A 26 -4.29 -2.36 -13.63
CA LEU A 26 -4.95 -2.81 -12.42
C LEU A 26 -5.80 -1.69 -11.80
N PRO A 27 -7.01 -2.00 -11.29
CA PRO A 27 -7.79 -1.04 -10.54
C PRO A 27 -7.20 -0.82 -9.13
N PHE A 28 -7.04 0.44 -8.74
CA PHE A 28 -6.58 0.84 -7.41
C PHE A 28 -7.20 2.17 -7.01
N GLN A 29 -7.07 2.53 -5.72
CA GLN A 29 -7.49 3.83 -5.21
C GLN A 29 -6.37 4.47 -4.39
N VAL A 30 -6.13 5.77 -4.60
CA VAL A 30 -5.28 6.59 -3.72
C VAL A 30 -6.20 7.32 -2.74
N LYS A 31 -5.91 7.25 -1.45
CA LYS A 31 -6.70 7.90 -0.38
C LYS A 31 -5.78 8.43 0.71
N ASP A 32 -6.29 9.34 1.54
CA ASP A 32 -5.65 9.67 2.80
C ASP A 32 -5.58 8.44 3.71
N ILE A 33 -4.57 8.39 4.59
CA ILE A 33 -4.39 7.28 5.53
C ILE A 33 -5.59 7.23 6.49
N PRO A 34 -6.21 6.06 6.71
CA PRO A 34 -7.26 5.88 7.70
C PRO A 34 -6.80 6.37 9.09
N ARG A 35 -7.69 7.03 9.84
CA ARG A 35 -7.34 7.64 11.15
C ARG A 35 -6.74 6.66 12.17
N GLN A 36 -7.09 5.38 12.04
CA GLN A 36 -6.61 4.27 12.87
C GLN A 36 -5.15 3.90 12.58
N LEU A 37 -4.66 4.24 11.38
CA LEU A 37 -3.30 3.97 10.93
C LEU A 37 -2.45 5.25 11.00
N ARG A 38 -1.13 5.05 10.90
CA ARG A 38 -0.12 6.11 10.81
C ARG A 38 0.87 5.68 9.73
N GLY A 39 1.32 6.62 8.91
CA GLY A 39 2.35 6.38 7.91
C GLY A 39 3.04 7.67 7.52
N GLY A 40 4.17 7.56 6.83
CA GLY A 40 5.13 8.65 6.65
C GLY A 40 4.62 9.84 5.84
N CYS A 41 3.76 9.61 4.83
CA CYS A 41 3.37 10.65 3.86
C CYS A 41 1.88 11.06 3.86
N GLY A 42 1.06 10.52 4.76
CA GLY A 42 -0.37 10.86 4.84
C GLY A 42 -1.26 10.24 3.75
N LEU A 43 -0.68 9.58 2.74
CA LEU A 43 -1.40 8.89 1.66
C LEU A 43 -1.20 7.37 1.70
N CYS A 44 -2.19 6.64 1.20
CA CYS A 44 -2.17 5.19 1.04
C CYS A 44 -2.74 4.77 -0.31
N ILE A 45 -2.44 3.53 -0.71
CA ILE A 45 -3.05 2.89 -1.88
C ILE A 45 -3.85 1.67 -1.46
N TYR A 46 -5.11 1.60 -1.91
CA TYR A 46 -5.92 0.39 -1.85
C TYR A 46 -5.79 -0.39 -3.16
N LEU A 47 -5.48 -1.67 -3.05
CA LEU A 47 -5.35 -2.60 -4.17
C LEU A 47 -6.19 -3.85 -3.93
N HIS A 48 -6.97 -4.27 -4.92
CA HIS A 48 -7.70 -5.53 -4.87
C HIS A 48 -6.95 -6.57 -5.70
N CYS A 49 -6.40 -7.60 -5.06
CA CYS A 49 -5.66 -8.67 -5.74
C CYS A 49 -5.88 -10.02 -5.06
N LEU A 50 -5.28 -11.09 -5.59
CA LEU A 50 -5.26 -12.38 -4.93
C LEU A 50 -4.25 -12.38 -3.77
N PRO A 51 -4.48 -13.16 -2.70
CA PRO A 51 -3.50 -13.29 -1.63
C PRO A 51 -2.12 -13.75 -2.13
N GLY A 52 -1.08 -13.07 -1.69
CA GLY A 52 0.30 -13.25 -2.12
C GLY A 52 0.70 -12.34 -3.29
N GLU A 53 -0.24 -11.81 -4.07
CA GLU A 53 0.08 -10.89 -5.16
C GLU A 53 0.41 -9.49 -4.68
N GLU A 54 -0.07 -9.10 -3.49
CA GLU A 54 0.25 -7.80 -2.90
C GLU A 54 1.76 -7.61 -2.73
N GLN A 55 2.50 -8.70 -2.49
CA GLN A 55 3.95 -8.67 -2.33
C GLN A 55 4.69 -8.21 -3.59
N LYS A 56 4.11 -8.42 -4.79
CA LYS A 56 4.71 -8.01 -6.06
C LYS A 56 4.82 -6.48 -6.20
N TRP A 57 4.02 -5.75 -5.42
CA TRP A 57 3.91 -4.29 -5.49
C TRP A 57 4.69 -3.57 -4.39
N VAL A 58 5.44 -4.32 -3.57
CA VAL A 58 6.34 -3.74 -2.58
C VAL A 58 7.49 -3.05 -3.29
N ILE A 59 7.73 -1.80 -2.93
CA ILE A 59 8.84 -1.00 -3.43
C ILE A 59 9.86 -0.84 -2.29
N PRO A 60 11.02 -1.54 -2.35
CA PRO A 60 12.04 -1.43 -1.31
C PRO A 60 12.43 0.01 -1.01
N GLY A 61 12.49 0.34 0.28
CA GLY A 61 12.83 1.67 0.79
C GLY A 61 11.73 2.72 0.63
N GLN A 62 10.59 2.39 0.00
CA GLN A 62 9.47 3.32 -0.20
C GLN A 62 8.18 2.82 0.44
N THR A 63 7.84 1.54 0.27
CA THR A 63 6.72 0.92 0.98
C THR A 63 7.06 0.84 2.46
N GLU A 64 6.14 1.28 3.30
CA GLU A 64 6.26 1.26 4.75
C GLU A 64 5.58 0.01 5.31
N ALA A 65 4.31 -0.21 4.97
CA ALA A 65 3.57 -1.35 5.49
C ALA A 65 2.49 -1.81 4.52
N ILE A 66 2.09 -3.07 4.67
CA ILE A 66 0.94 -3.65 3.98
C ILE A 66 -0.05 -4.15 5.02
N PHE A 67 -1.31 -3.79 4.85
CA PHE A 67 -2.42 -4.28 5.64
C PHE A 67 -3.39 -5.04 4.75
N ARG A 68 -3.93 -6.14 5.27
CA ARG A 68 -5.16 -6.72 4.73
C ARG A 68 -6.34 -5.93 5.30
N VAL A 69 -7.27 -5.53 4.44
CA VAL A 69 -8.51 -4.87 4.85
C VAL A 69 -9.55 -5.96 5.12
N ALA A 70 -10.09 -6.00 6.34
CA ALA A 70 -11.08 -6.97 6.79
C ALA A 70 -12.29 -6.25 7.39
N GLY A 71 -13.24 -5.83 6.52
CA GLY A 71 -14.34 -4.98 6.94
C GLY A 71 -13.84 -3.59 7.32
N ASP A 72 -14.08 -3.19 8.56
CA ASP A 72 -13.63 -1.91 9.12
C ASP A 72 -12.24 -1.98 9.80
N ASP A 73 -11.60 -3.16 9.76
CA ASP A 73 -10.35 -3.42 10.45
C ASP A 73 -9.17 -3.61 9.49
N TYR A 74 -7.96 -3.35 9.99
CA TYR A 74 -6.71 -3.41 9.23
C TYR A 74 -5.72 -4.38 9.88
N GLN A 75 -5.57 -5.56 9.28
CA GLN A 75 -4.62 -6.56 9.75
C GLN A 75 -3.25 -6.32 9.13
N LEU A 76 -2.26 -5.96 9.94
CA LEU A 76 -0.88 -5.80 9.50
C LEU A 76 -0.35 -7.13 8.95
N LEU A 77 0.18 -7.10 7.73
CA LEU A 77 0.82 -8.26 7.09
C LEU A 77 2.34 -8.14 7.09
N ALA A 78 2.85 -6.95 6.80
CA ALA A 78 4.27 -6.69 6.72
C ALA A 78 4.56 -5.21 7.03
N ASN A 79 5.71 -4.96 7.65
CA ASN A 79 6.28 -3.65 7.89
C ASN A 79 7.73 -3.64 7.39
N PHE A 80 8.13 -2.57 6.73
CA PHE A 80 9.41 -2.45 6.03
C PHE A 80 10.15 -1.20 6.52
N PRO A 81 11.44 -1.32 6.85
CA PRO A 81 12.22 -0.17 7.27
C PRO A 81 12.42 0.80 6.10
N GLN A 82 12.51 2.09 6.42
CA GLN A 82 13.02 3.07 5.47
C GLN A 82 14.50 2.77 5.23
N GLN A 83 14.91 2.65 3.97
CA GLN A 83 16.33 2.50 3.64
C GLN A 83 16.98 3.89 3.72
N ALA A 84 18.05 3.98 4.51
CA ALA A 84 18.86 5.18 4.70
C ALA A 84 19.69 5.53 3.46
#